data_AF-A0A3D1P9T6-F1
#
_entry.id   AF-A0A3D1P9T6-F1
#
_cell.length_a   1.000
_cell.length_b   1.000
_cell.length_c   1.000
_cell.angle_alpha   90.00
_cell.angle_beta   90.00
_cell.angle_gamma   90.00
#
_symmetry.space_group_name_H-M   'P 1'
#
loop_
_entity.id
_entity.type
_entity.pdbx_description
1 polymer ?
#
loop_
_entity_poly.entity_id
_entity_poly.type
_entity_poly.pdbx_seq_one_letter_code
_entity_poly.pdbx_strand_id
1 'polypeptide(L)'
;MPLRIIEHFDSSFTLAPEAKATLFSLLTSEAFIQQICQQIECEIEFAELLFQPVPYSTATPKGMPSEFEKYQESDEHIIINVPPNFMFKAKIFKPSRLCAVYRIK
;
A
#
# COMPACT_ATOMS: atom_id res chain seq x y z
N MET A 1 -23.64 11.45 4.14
CA MET A 1 -22.40 12.00 4.70
C MET A 1 -21.28 11.61 3.74
N PRO A 2 -20.65 12.54 3.01
CA PRO A 2 -19.63 12.18 2.04
C PRO A 2 -18.35 11.84 2.80
N LEU A 3 -17.92 10.59 2.68
CA LEU A 3 -16.63 10.13 3.19
C LEU A 3 -15.55 11.00 2.55
N ARG A 4 -14.87 11.82 3.37
CA ARG A 4 -13.63 12.46 2.95
C ARG A 4 -12.64 11.33 2.77
N ILE A 5 -12.43 10.92 1.51
CA ILE A 5 -11.29 10.09 1.14
C ILE A 5 -10.08 10.95 1.46
N ILE A 6 -9.47 10.67 2.61
CA ILE A 6 -8.24 11.30 3.04
C ILE A 6 -7.17 10.74 2.12
N GLU A 7 -6.90 11.44 1.03
CA GLU A 7 -5.78 11.19 0.12
C GLU A 7 -4.47 11.58 0.83
N HIS A 8 -4.10 10.88 1.91
CA HIS A 8 -2.71 10.90 2.39
C HIS A 8 -1.88 10.05 1.43
N PHE A 9 -1.64 10.64 0.26
CA PHE A 9 -0.68 10.14 -0.69
C PHE A 9 0.66 10.73 -0.31
N ASP A 10 1.61 9.85 0.00
CA ASP A 10 2.99 10.22 0.23
C ASP A 10 3.46 11.14 -0.90
N SER A 11 3.84 12.36 -0.54
CA SER A 11 4.00 13.52 -1.43
C SER A 11 5.20 13.40 -2.40
N SER A 12 5.77 12.20 -2.53
CA SER A 12 6.93 11.90 -3.38
C SER A 12 6.59 11.26 -4.73
N PHE A 13 5.36 10.79 -4.97
CA PHE A 13 4.97 10.25 -6.28
C PHE A 13 3.52 10.57 -6.64
N THR A 14 3.26 10.82 -7.93
CA THR A 14 1.90 11.04 -8.45
C THR A 14 1.52 9.87 -9.33
N LEU A 15 0.46 9.15 -8.98
CA LEU A 15 -0.13 8.14 -9.86
C LEU A 15 -1.13 8.81 -10.80
N ALA A 16 -1.06 8.45 -12.09
CA ALA A 16 -2.12 8.82 -13.02
C ALA A 16 -3.46 8.23 -12.54
N PRO A 17 -4.60 8.93 -12.70
CA PRO A 17 -5.91 8.44 -12.22
C PRO A 17 -6.26 7.03 -12.72
N GLU A 18 -5.94 6.73 -13.97
CA GLU A 18 -6.14 5.40 -14.58
C GLU A 18 -5.23 4.32 -13.94
N ALA A 19 -3.97 4.68 -13.66
CA ALA A 19 -3.02 3.80 -13.00
C ALA A 19 -3.46 3.50 -11.56
N LYS A 20 -3.94 4.52 -10.84
CA LYS A 20 -4.52 4.38 -9.49
C LYS A 20 -5.71 3.43 -9.50
N ALA A 21 -6.69 3.68 -10.38
CA ALA A 21 -7.89 2.84 -10.48
C ALA A 21 -7.55 1.38 -10.79
N THR A 22 -6.63 1.15 -11.73
CA THR A 22 -6.15 -0.19 -12.09
C THR A 22 -5.45 -0.86 -10.92
N LEU A 23 -4.53 -0.16 -10.26
CA LEU A 23 -3.77 -0.70 -9.13
C LEU A 23 -4.69 -1.03 -7.95
N PHE A 24 -5.61 -0.12 -7.61
CA PHE A 24 -6.55 -0.30 -6.50
C PHE A 24 -7.45 -1.49 -6.78
N SER A 25 -8.00 -1.61 -7.99
CA SER A 25 -8.82 -2.76 -8.38
C SER A 25 -8.08 -4.10 -8.27
N LEU A 26 -6.75 -4.12 -8.47
CA LEU A 26 -5.95 -5.33 -8.28
C LEU A 26 -5.70 -5.62 -6.79
N LEU A 27 -5.38 -4.58 -6.00
CA LEU A 27 -5.10 -4.67 -4.57
C LEU A 27 -6.35 -4.97 -3.72
N THR A 28 -7.54 -4.62 -4.21
CA THR A 28 -8.84 -4.94 -3.61
C THR A 28 -9.47 -6.20 -4.17
N SER A 29 -8.84 -6.86 -5.15
CA SER A 29 -9.40 -8.07 -5.73
C SER A 29 -9.50 -9.19 -4.69
N GLU A 30 -10.67 -9.85 -4.63
CA GLU A 30 -10.91 -10.93 -3.67
C GLU A 30 -9.85 -12.04 -3.77
N ALA A 31 -9.43 -12.38 -4.98
CA ALA A 31 -8.38 -13.37 -5.21
C ALA A 31 -7.06 -12.97 -4.54
N PHE A 32 -6.66 -11.70 -4.62
CA PHE A 32 -5.42 -11.23 -3.99
C PHE A 32 -5.55 -11.14 -2.48
N ILE A 33 -6.68 -10.61 -1.98
CA ILE A 33 -6.95 -10.56 -0.54
C ILE A 33 -6.94 -11.97 0.05
N GLN A 34 -7.65 -12.93 -0.56
CA GLN A 34 -7.66 -14.31 -0.09
C GLN A 34 -6.28 -14.96 -0.09
N GLN A 35 -5.45 -14.67 -1.11
CA GLN A 35 -4.07 -15.15 -1.13
C GLN A 35 -3.26 -14.61 0.05
N ILE A 36 -3.41 -13.32 0.36
CA ILE A 36 -2.73 -12.75 1.52
C ILE A 36 -3.30 -13.37 2.80
N CYS A 37 -4.62 -13.39 2.99
CA CYS A 37 -5.27 -13.98 4.17
C CYS A 37 -4.83 -15.42 4.43
N GLN A 38 -4.62 -16.23 3.38
CA GLN A 38 -4.11 -17.60 3.50
C GLN A 38 -2.67 -17.66 4.01
N GLN A 39 -1.84 -16.65 3.72
CA GLN A 39 -0.45 -16.59 4.16
C GLN A 39 -0.29 -16.08 5.59
N ILE A 40 -1.16 -15.15 6.00
CA ILE A 40 -1.06 -14.47 7.31
C ILE A 40 -2.13 -14.92 8.30
N GLU A 41 -2.96 -15.89 7.93
CA GLU A 41 -4.03 -16.50 8.73
C GLU A 41 -5.01 -15.50 9.38
N CYS A 42 -5.23 -14.34 8.74
CA CYS A 42 -6.19 -13.33 9.20
C CYS A 42 -6.94 -12.69 8.03
N GLU A 43 -8.12 -12.15 8.33
CA GLU A 43 -8.88 -11.36 7.36
C GLU A 43 -8.30 -9.96 7.25
N ILE A 44 -8.21 -9.44 6.03
CA ILE A 44 -7.69 -8.10 5.79
C ILE A 44 -8.55 -7.29 4.85
N GLU A 45 -8.41 -5.97 4.94
CA GLU A 45 -9.05 -4.99 4.08
C GLU A 45 -8.04 -3.95 3.61
N PHE A 46 -8.01 -3.68 2.31
CA PHE A 46 -7.10 -2.67 1.77
C PHE A 46 -7.49 -1.29 2.29
N ALA A 47 -6.57 -0.61 2.97
CA ALA A 47 -6.83 0.68 3.60
C ALA A 47 -6.74 1.87 2.62
N GLU A 48 -6.62 1.61 1.31
CA GLU A 48 -6.43 2.62 0.25
C GLU A 48 -5.20 3.51 0.42
N LEU A 49 -4.25 3.05 1.24
CA LEU A 49 -3.01 3.73 1.57
C LEU A 49 -1.84 3.07 0.84
N LEU A 50 -1.09 3.88 0.10
CA LEU A 50 0.11 3.47 -0.63
C LEU A 50 1.26 4.40 -0.29
N PHE A 51 2.45 3.83 -0.20
CA PHE A 51 3.68 4.61 -0.02
C PHE A 51 4.86 3.97 -0.74
N GLN A 52 5.90 4.75 -0.98
CA GLN A 52 7.16 4.27 -1.50
C GLN A 52 8.11 3.97 -0.32
N PRO A 53 8.67 2.75 -0.20
CA PRO A 53 9.68 2.50 0.81
C PRO A 53 10.93 3.33 0.50
N VAL A 54 11.46 3.98 1.53
CA VAL A 54 12.62 4.87 1.42
C VAL A 54 13.91 4.13 1.80
N PRO A 55 15.07 4.55 1.29
CA PRO A 55 16.35 3.98 1.71
C PRO A 55 16.52 4.14 3.22
N TYR A 56 17.22 3.19 3.84
CA TYR A 56 17.68 3.34 5.22
C TYR A 56 18.59 4.56 5.31
N SER A 57 18.25 5.47 6.23
CA SER A 57 19.06 6.65 6.54
C SER A 57 19.02 6.92 8.04
N THR A 58 19.86 7.84 8.51
CA THR A 58 19.82 8.30 9.90
C THR A 58 18.47 8.91 10.29
N ALA A 59 17.72 9.43 9.31
CA ALA A 59 16.37 9.97 9.51
C ALA A 59 15.26 8.93 9.32
N THR A 60 15.55 7.79 8.68
CA THR A 60 14.59 6.73 8.32
C THR A 60 15.15 5.35 8.67
N PRO A 61 15.38 5.05 9.96
CA PRO A 61 16.03 3.82 10.39
C PRO A 61 15.22 2.56 10.07
N LYS A 62 13.91 2.68 9.81
CA LYS A 62 13.02 1.57 9.40
C LYS A 62 12.79 1.48 7.88
N GLY A 63 13.47 2.31 7.08
CA GLY A 63 13.29 2.32 5.62
C GLY A 63 11.87 2.73 5.19
N MET A 64 11.18 3.50 6.03
CA MET A 64 9.79 3.91 5.85
C MET A 64 9.62 5.40 6.17
N PRO A 65 8.68 6.10 5.50
CA PRO A 65 8.30 7.46 5.88
C PRO A 65 7.63 7.48 7.26
N SER A 66 7.92 8.50 8.08
CA SER A 66 7.44 8.59 9.46
C SER A 66 5.91 8.53 9.60
N GLU A 67 5.17 8.97 8.58
CA GLU A 67 3.70 8.90 8.54
C GLU A 67 3.16 7.47 8.51
N PHE A 68 3.95 6.52 7.97
CA PHE A 68 3.57 5.12 7.82
C PHE A 68 4.16 4.21 8.89
N GLU A 69 5.15 4.67 9.67
CA GLU A 69 5.74 3.91 10.77
C GLU A 69 4.69 3.44 11.79
N LYS A 70 3.66 4.27 12.04
CA LYS A 70 2.54 3.93 12.94
C LYS A 70 1.75 2.69 12.50
N TYR A 71 1.71 2.39 11.20
CA TYR A 71 1.04 1.20 10.67
C TYR A 71 1.92 -0.04 10.77
N GLN A 72 3.24 0.11 10.85
CA GLN A 72 4.14 -1.00 11.12
C GLN A 72 4.17 -1.35 12.61
N GLU A 73 4.01 -0.35 13.48
CA GLU A 73 3.97 -0.53 14.94
C GLU A 73 2.59 -0.97 15.46
N SER A 74 1.56 -0.94 14.62
CA SER A 74 0.21 -1.32 14.96
C SER A 74 -0.05 -2.79 14.62
N ASP A 75 -0.49 -3.57 15.60
CA ASP A 75 -0.93 -4.96 15.39
C ASP A 75 -2.27 -5.06 14.62
N GLU A 76 -2.91 -3.92 14.32
CA GLU A 76 -4.16 -3.84 13.55
C GLU A 76 -3.93 -3.62 12.05
N HIS A 77 -2.68 -3.43 11.63
CA HIS A 77 -2.33 -3.12 10.24
C HIS A 77 -1.21 -4.02 9.75
N ILE A 78 -1.25 -4.32 8.45
CA ILE A 78 -0.20 -5.05 7.77
C ILE A 78 0.23 -4.30 6.51
N ILE A 79 1.54 -4.25 6.30
CA ILE A 79 2.15 -3.61 5.13
C ILE A 79 2.59 -4.71 4.18
N ILE A 80 2.05 -4.69 2.97
CA ILE A 80 2.36 -5.66 1.91
C ILE A 80 3.08 -4.94 0.78
N ASN A 81 4.19 -5.51 0.30
CA ASN A 81 4.84 -5.02 -0.90
C ASN A 81 3.95 -5.28 -2.11
N VAL A 82 3.67 -4.24 -2.89
CA VAL A 82 2.89 -4.34 -4.12
C VAL A 82 3.67 -5.21 -5.11
N PRO A 83 3.08 -6.31 -5.61
CA PRO A 83 3.72 -7.16 -6.60
C PRO A 83 4.10 -6.38 -7.88
N PRO A 84 5.31 -6.61 -8.46
CA PRO A 84 5.72 -5.90 -9.67
C PRO A 84 4.74 -6.07 -10.83
N ASN A 85 4.13 -7.25 -10.98
CA ASN A 85 3.12 -7.51 -12.01
C ASN A 85 1.90 -6.58 -11.90
N PHE A 86 1.52 -6.13 -10.70
CA PHE A 86 0.42 -5.19 -10.49
C PHE A 86 0.84 -3.79 -10.91
N MET A 87 2.06 -3.39 -10.54
CA MET A 87 2.65 -2.13 -10.97
C MET A 87 2.74 -2.06 -12.51
N PHE A 88 3.20 -3.13 -13.16
CA PHE A 88 3.24 -3.22 -14.63
C PHE A 88 1.85 -3.14 -15.27
N LYS A 89 0.85 -3.85 -14.74
CA LYS A 89 -0.54 -3.77 -15.23
C LYS A 89 -1.11 -2.36 -15.11
N ALA A 90 -0.79 -1.66 -14.02
CA ALA A 90 -1.17 -0.27 -13.79
C ALA A 90 -0.28 0.74 -14.54
N LYS A 91 0.69 0.29 -15.36
CA LYS A 91 1.66 1.14 -16.09
C LYS A 91 2.49 2.04 -15.16
N ILE A 92 2.77 1.58 -13.94
CA ILE A 92 3.59 2.26 -12.94
C ILE A 92 5.03 1.80 -13.10
N PHE A 93 5.87 2.66 -13.67
CA PHE A 93 7.31 2.41 -13.83
C PHE A 93 8.18 3.19 -12.83
N LYS A 94 7.59 4.22 -12.22
CA LYS A 94 8.18 5.01 -11.14
C LYS A 94 7.08 5.29 -10.11
N PRO A 95 7.30 4.99 -8.82
CA PRO A 95 8.52 4.44 -8.22
C PRO A 95 8.75 2.94 -8.54
N SER A 96 9.93 2.42 -8.22
CA SER A 96 10.30 1.01 -8.49
C SER A 96 9.72 0.01 -7.48
N ARG A 97 9.31 0.51 -6.31
CA ARG A 97 8.68 -0.27 -5.24
C ARG A 97 7.53 0.54 -4.67
N LEU A 98 6.44 -0.14 -4.36
CA LEU A 98 5.30 0.40 -3.64
C LEU A 98 4.92 -0.57 -2.52
N CYS A 99 4.48 -0.01 -1.41
CA CYS A 99 3.90 -0.74 -0.30
C CYS A 99 2.44 -0.33 -0.17
N ALA A 100 1.60 -1.30 0.14
CA ALA A 100 0.18 -1.14 0.39
C ALA A 100 -0.13 -1.46 1.84
N VAL A 101 -0.92 -0.61 2.49
CA VAL A 101 -1.38 -0.84 3.87
C VAL A 101 -2.73 -1.53 3.82
N TYR A 102 -2.84 -2.58 4.61
CA TYR A 102 -4.07 -3.32 4.87
C TYR A 102 -4.38 -3.24 6.36
N ARG A 103 -5.67 -3.24 6.68
CA ARG A 103 -6.17 -3.35 8.05
C ARG A 103 -6.58 -4.80 8.31
N ILE A 104 -6.20 -5.32 9.46
CA ILE A 104 -6.63 -6.65 9.93
C ILE A 104 -8.07 -6.52 10.47
N LYS A 105 -8.94 -7.46 10.08
CA LYS A 105 -10.34 -7.54 10.50
C LYS A 105 -10.55 -8.51 11.66
#